data_AF-A0A7Y8IQN0-F1
#
_entry.id   AF-A0A7Y8IQN0-F1
#
_cell.length_a   1.000
_cell.length_b   1.000
_cell.length_c   1.000
_cell.angle_alpha   90.00
_cell.angle_beta   90.00
_cell.angle_gamma   90.00
#
_symmetry.space_group_name_H-M   'P 1'
#
loop_
_entity.id
_entity.type
_entity.pdbx_description
1 polymer ?
#
loop_
_entity_poly.entity_id
_entity_poly.type
_entity_poly.pdbx_seq_one_letter_code
_entity_poly.pdbx_strand_id
1 'polypeptide(L)'
;MMATGKRWKVAVVAIAAVAALGFAGTTQGSETVSVLGMAWTEAPASALVVSATGPLVFSESRPAPGVVQVDIAHAVVTGEAPPVRNPSVGLRSATLAEIREGETVFTRLTIELAAGAEAAVSALPAGLEVRFSGLSPSPPRGEVVSDLLAVADEGGVSVVLASGAPLVGKTFTLADPPRVVLDLPGVVNQVKRRVHPVEAAGIQRVRIAQFATEPAPVVRVVVDLERPLPYDFTTLETGAVLRVGTKATHSESAEVATATAQQAPDATPPAREAVAEVAPPAP
;
A
#
# COMPACT_ATOMS: atom_id res chain seq x y z
N MET A 1 37.53 28.63 41.11
CA MET A 1 37.55 27.38 40.31
C MET A 1 36.95 26.28 41.17
N MET A 2 35.76 25.80 40.84
CA MET A 2 35.24 24.49 41.26
C MET A 2 33.96 24.23 40.47
N ALA A 3 34.01 23.20 39.63
CA ALA A 3 32.91 22.67 38.86
C ALA A 3 32.09 21.71 39.73
N THR A 4 30.77 21.76 39.64
CA THR A 4 29.91 20.68 40.14
C THR A 4 28.78 20.43 39.14
N GLY A 5 28.88 19.29 38.46
CA GLY A 5 28.00 18.82 37.41
C GLY A 5 26.61 18.44 37.92
N LYS A 6 25.60 18.78 37.10
CA LYS A 6 24.19 18.48 37.34
C LYS A 6 23.91 17.05 36.86
N ARG A 7 23.58 16.16 37.81
CA ARG A 7 23.19 14.77 37.54
C ARG A 7 21.77 14.73 36.98
N TRP A 8 21.59 14.21 35.77
CA TRP A 8 20.27 13.86 35.24
C TRP A 8 19.88 12.47 35.73
N LYS A 9 18.68 12.37 36.31
CA LYS A 9 18.05 11.12 36.73
C LYS A 9 17.56 10.40 35.47
N VAL A 10 18.20 9.28 35.12
CA VAL A 10 17.72 8.36 34.10
C VAL A 10 16.50 7.62 34.69
N ALA A 11 15.35 7.77 34.04
CA ALA A 11 14.15 7.01 34.36
C ALA A 11 14.38 5.54 33.99
N VAL A 12 14.33 4.67 34.98
CA VAL A 12 14.35 3.21 34.82
C VAL A 12 13.00 2.81 34.24
N VAL A 13 12.97 2.44 32.96
CA VAL A 13 11.82 1.80 32.33
C VAL A 13 11.89 0.31 32.65
N ALA A 14 10.89 -0.18 33.36
CA ALA A 14 10.76 -1.57 33.77
C ALA A 14 10.60 -2.47 32.54
N ILE A 15 11.56 -3.37 32.34
CA ILE A 15 11.45 -4.50 31.40
C ILE A 15 10.60 -5.56 32.11
N ALA A 16 9.36 -5.72 31.67
CA ALA A 16 8.51 -6.83 32.10
C ALA A 16 8.91 -8.08 31.31
N ALA A 17 9.80 -8.90 31.89
CA ALA A 17 10.06 -10.25 31.43
C ALA A 17 8.90 -11.15 31.89
N VAL A 18 7.99 -11.48 30.97
CA VAL A 18 7.00 -12.54 31.21
C VAL A 18 7.70 -13.88 30.97
N ALA A 19 8.25 -14.46 32.04
CA ALA A 19 8.74 -15.83 32.04
C ALA A 19 7.55 -16.79 32.08
N ALA A 20 7.30 -17.52 30.98
CA ALA A 20 6.37 -18.63 30.98
C ALA A 20 6.98 -19.81 31.77
N LEU A 21 6.17 -20.36 32.69
CA LEU A 21 6.53 -21.42 33.62
C LEU A 21 6.94 -22.73 32.92
N GLY A 22 7.88 -23.43 33.58
CA GLY A 22 8.68 -24.52 33.04
C GLY A 22 7.94 -25.78 32.63
N PHE A 23 8.47 -26.40 31.57
CA PHE A 23 8.47 -27.85 31.43
C PHE A 23 9.81 -28.38 31.93
N ALA A 24 9.74 -29.27 32.93
CA ALA A 24 10.86 -30.10 33.30
C ALA A 24 11.11 -31.09 32.16
N GLY A 25 12.10 -30.80 31.32
CA GLY A 25 12.58 -31.65 30.24
C GLY A 25 14.10 -31.77 30.36
N THR A 26 14.55 -33.01 30.35
CA THR A 26 15.94 -33.48 30.48
C THR A 26 16.99 -32.64 29.75
N THR A 27 18.13 -32.43 30.42
CA THR A 27 19.41 -32.06 29.80
C THR A 27 19.74 -33.04 28.68
N GLN A 28 19.45 -32.67 27.44
CA GLN A 28 19.94 -33.30 26.22
C GLN A 28 20.95 -32.32 25.61
N GLY A 29 22.07 -32.82 25.10
CA GLY A 29 23.14 -32.00 24.51
C GLY A 29 22.60 -31.01 23.49
N SER A 30 23.34 -29.93 23.27
CA SER A 30 23.04 -28.89 22.28
C SER A 30 22.92 -29.48 20.87
N GLU A 31 21.79 -30.09 20.56
CA GLU A 31 21.43 -30.63 19.27
C GLU A 31 21.01 -29.44 18.42
N THR A 32 21.78 -29.14 17.37
CA THR A 32 21.48 -28.05 16.46
C THR A 32 20.16 -28.31 15.74
N VAL A 33 19.21 -27.38 15.83
CA VAL A 33 17.90 -27.51 15.20
C VAL A 33 17.94 -26.85 13.83
N SER A 34 17.46 -27.54 12.78
CA SER A 34 17.47 -27.00 11.42
C SER A 34 16.20 -26.21 11.14
N VAL A 35 16.34 -24.96 10.70
CA VAL A 35 15.24 -24.17 10.14
C VAL A 35 15.05 -24.57 8.68
N LEU A 36 13.87 -25.09 8.37
CA LEU A 36 13.50 -25.64 7.07
C LEU A 36 12.95 -24.58 6.11
N GLY A 37 12.43 -23.47 6.65
CA GLY A 37 11.92 -22.36 5.83
C GLY A 37 11.03 -21.42 6.61
N MET A 38 10.63 -20.35 5.93
CA MET A 38 9.71 -19.32 6.44
C MET A 38 8.60 -19.12 5.43
N ALA A 39 7.35 -19.25 5.87
CA ALA A 39 6.16 -19.12 5.03
C ALA A 39 5.18 -18.11 5.64
N TRP A 40 4.58 -17.31 4.78
CA TRP A 40 3.50 -16.40 5.14
C TRP A 40 2.14 -17.03 4.80
N THR A 41 1.20 -17.02 5.73
CA THR A 41 -0.19 -17.38 5.50
C THR A 41 -1.06 -16.12 5.47
N GLU A 42 -1.77 -15.89 4.37
CA GLU A 42 -2.72 -14.79 4.23
C GLU A 42 -4.00 -15.03 5.07
N ALA A 43 -4.86 -14.00 5.16
CA ALA A 43 -6.13 -14.01 5.88
C ALA A 43 -6.98 -15.30 5.68
N PRO A 44 -7.78 -15.74 6.68
CA PRO A 44 -8.19 -15.02 7.88
C PRO A 44 -7.23 -15.10 9.08
N ALA A 45 -6.17 -15.91 9.00
CA ALA A 45 -5.17 -16.05 10.06
C ALA A 45 -3.80 -15.59 9.53
N SER A 46 -3.60 -14.27 9.44
CA SER A 46 -2.33 -13.66 9.04
C SER A 46 -1.22 -14.07 10.00
N ALA A 47 -0.38 -15.00 9.56
CA ALA A 47 0.68 -15.57 10.37
C ALA A 47 1.95 -15.80 9.54
N LEU A 48 3.08 -15.61 10.18
CA LEU A 48 4.38 -15.99 9.66
C LEU A 48 4.80 -17.26 10.39
N VAL A 49 4.97 -18.36 9.66
CA VAL A 49 5.38 -19.65 10.22
C VAL A 49 6.83 -19.91 9.84
N VAL A 50 7.66 -20.15 10.84
CA VAL A 50 9.02 -20.66 10.69
C VAL A 50 8.99 -22.15 10.99
N SER A 51 9.26 -22.97 9.98
CA SER A 51 9.27 -24.43 10.10
C SER A 51 10.65 -24.91 10.53
N ALA A 52 10.71 -25.86 11.47
CA ALA A 52 11.94 -26.43 11.97
C ALA A 52 11.83 -27.94 12.19
N THR A 53 12.97 -28.61 12.34
CA THR A 53 13.02 -30.06 12.61
C THR A 53 12.60 -30.44 14.03
N GLY A 54 12.41 -29.46 14.92
CA GLY A 54 12.03 -29.66 16.31
C GLY A 54 11.61 -28.36 17.00
N PRO A 55 11.37 -28.41 18.32
CA PRO A 55 11.00 -27.24 19.09
C PRO A 55 12.13 -26.21 19.10
N LEU A 56 11.78 -24.93 18.95
CA LEU A 56 12.72 -23.84 18.92
C LEU A 56 12.83 -23.18 20.30
N VAL A 57 14.06 -23.02 20.80
CA VAL A 57 14.35 -22.20 21.98
C VAL A 57 14.67 -20.79 21.48
N PHE A 58 13.88 -19.81 21.88
CA PHE A 58 14.04 -18.45 21.40
C PHE A 58 13.87 -17.40 22.50
N SER A 59 14.46 -16.23 22.25
CA SER A 59 14.24 -15.02 23.04
C SER A 59 13.72 -13.90 22.15
N GLU A 60 12.78 -13.11 22.65
CA GLU A 60 12.21 -11.96 21.94
C GLU A 60 12.81 -10.65 22.47
N SER A 61 13.20 -9.75 21.58
CA SER A 61 13.58 -8.38 21.92
C SER A 61 12.96 -7.37 20.95
N ARG A 62 12.78 -6.13 21.43
CA ARG A 62 12.18 -5.01 20.67
C ARG A 62 13.16 -3.83 20.66
N PRO A 63 14.19 -3.85 19.79
CA PRO A 63 15.27 -2.87 19.82
C PRO A 63 14.84 -1.46 19.39
N ALA A 64 13.78 -1.36 18.59
CA ALA A 64 13.22 -0.09 18.13
C ALA A 64 11.69 -0.20 17.99
N PRO A 65 10.95 0.93 18.00
CA PRO A 65 9.53 0.93 17.72
C PRO A 65 9.24 0.31 16.34
N GLY A 66 8.39 -0.72 16.32
CA GLY A 66 8.05 -1.45 15.10
C GLY A 66 9.10 -2.46 14.64
N VAL A 67 10.12 -2.78 15.44
CA VAL A 67 11.07 -3.86 15.15
C VAL A 67 10.96 -4.92 16.24
N VAL A 68 10.72 -6.17 15.83
CA VAL A 68 10.74 -7.34 16.69
C VAL A 68 11.87 -8.25 16.23
N GLN A 69 12.75 -8.65 17.15
CA GLN A 69 13.81 -9.60 16.92
C GLN A 69 13.53 -10.86 17.73
N VAL A 70 13.60 -12.01 17.06
CA VAL A 70 13.50 -13.32 17.70
C VAL A 70 14.82 -14.05 17.47
N ASP A 71 15.56 -14.24 18.55
CA ASP A 71 16.86 -14.92 18.55
C ASP A 71 16.65 -16.37 18.93
N ILE A 72 16.84 -17.26 17.96
CA ILE A 72 16.60 -18.69 18.06
C ILE A 72 17.94 -19.37 18.32
N ALA A 73 18.13 -19.85 19.55
CA ALA A 73 19.37 -20.47 19.99
C ALA A 73 19.61 -21.81 19.28
N HIS A 74 20.86 -22.08 18.92
CA HIS A 74 21.29 -23.34 18.30
C HIS A 74 20.56 -23.70 17.00
N ALA A 75 19.94 -22.72 16.34
CA ALA A 75 19.24 -22.90 15.07
C ALA A 75 20.11 -22.52 13.88
N VAL A 76 20.10 -23.37 12.84
CA VAL A 76 20.83 -23.17 11.58
C VAL A 76 19.85 -23.18 10.41
N VAL A 77 19.94 -22.19 9.52
CA VAL A 77 19.07 -22.09 8.34
C VAL A 77 19.55 -23.08 7.27
N THR A 78 18.78 -24.14 7.06
CA THR A 78 19.11 -25.22 6.11
C THR A 78 18.26 -25.17 4.83
N GLY A 79 17.05 -24.59 4.89
CA GLY A 79 16.17 -24.42 3.74
C GLY A 79 16.16 -23.01 3.15
N GLU A 80 15.36 -22.80 2.10
CA GLU A 80 15.14 -21.48 1.52
C GLU A 80 14.18 -20.66 2.41
N ALA A 81 14.67 -19.52 2.88
CA ALA A 81 13.90 -18.55 3.64
C ALA A 81 13.97 -17.17 2.95
N PRO A 82 13.29 -16.99 1.80
CA PRO A 82 13.27 -15.71 1.12
C PRO A 82 12.64 -14.64 2.03
N PRO A 83 13.12 -13.38 1.98
CA PRO A 83 12.57 -12.32 2.81
C PRO A 83 11.11 -12.06 2.43
N VAL A 84 10.22 -12.12 3.41
CA VAL A 84 8.81 -11.75 3.22
C VAL A 84 8.74 -10.22 3.23
N ARG A 85 8.17 -9.62 2.18
CA ARG A 85 8.08 -8.16 2.03
C ARG A 85 6.66 -7.74 1.72
N ASN A 86 6.20 -6.72 2.45
CA ASN A 86 4.89 -6.07 2.29
C ASN A 86 3.69 -7.02 2.16
N PRO A 87 3.56 -8.08 3.00
CA PRO A 87 2.30 -8.79 3.08
C PRO A 87 1.24 -7.86 3.68
N SER A 88 0.01 -7.96 3.21
CA SER A 88 -1.13 -7.25 3.78
C SER A 88 -1.20 -7.52 5.30
N VAL A 89 -1.79 -6.63 6.11
CA VAL A 89 -1.98 -6.81 7.58
C VAL A 89 -0.71 -6.55 8.43
N GLY A 90 -0.09 -5.38 8.26
CA GLY A 90 0.77 -4.79 9.30
C GLY A 90 2.22 -5.30 9.39
N LEU A 91 2.64 -6.25 8.55
CA LEU A 91 4.04 -6.67 8.41
C LEU A 91 4.70 -5.96 7.21
N ARG A 92 5.83 -5.28 7.43
CA ARG A 92 6.61 -4.62 6.37
C ARG A 92 7.66 -5.53 5.77
N SER A 93 8.43 -6.19 6.62
CA SER A 93 9.46 -7.14 6.21
C SER A 93 9.70 -8.18 7.29
N ALA A 94 10.03 -9.41 6.90
CA ALA A 94 10.56 -10.44 7.78
C ALA A 94 11.76 -11.12 7.12
N THR A 95 12.86 -11.22 7.85
CA THR A 95 14.12 -11.79 7.36
C THR A 95 14.74 -12.70 8.40
N LEU A 96 15.18 -13.88 7.97
CA LEU A 96 16.01 -14.80 8.78
C LEU A 96 17.48 -14.62 8.40
N ALA A 97 18.33 -14.49 9.41
CA ALA A 97 19.78 -14.44 9.23
C ALA A 97 20.47 -15.32 10.28
N GLU A 98 21.47 -16.08 9.87
CA GLU A 98 22.37 -16.75 10.81
C GLU A 98 23.36 -15.71 11.38
N ILE A 99 23.45 -15.62 12.69
CA ILE A 99 24.33 -14.71 13.41
C ILE A 99 25.36 -15.55 14.17
N ARG A 100 26.63 -15.11 14.08
CA ARG A 100 27.76 -15.70 14.79
C ARG A 100 28.37 -14.66 15.71
N GLU A 101 28.14 -14.79 17.01
CA GLU A 101 28.74 -13.93 18.05
C GLU A 101 29.74 -14.76 18.86
N GLY A 102 31.03 -14.56 18.57
CA GLY A 102 32.10 -15.38 19.14
C GLY A 102 31.95 -16.85 18.75
N GLU A 103 31.82 -17.73 19.75
CA GLU A 103 31.58 -19.17 19.57
C GLU A 103 30.09 -19.52 19.49
N THR A 104 29.19 -18.57 19.70
CA THR A 104 27.74 -18.80 19.68
C THR A 104 27.19 -18.60 18.27
N VAL A 105 26.49 -19.62 17.76
CA VAL A 105 25.72 -19.53 16.51
C VAL A 105 24.24 -19.61 16.84
N PHE A 106 23.48 -18.63 16.34
CA PHE A 106 22.03 -18.59 16.49
C PHE A 106 21.39 -17.98 15.25
N THR A 107 20.11 -18.25 15.04
CA THR A 107 19.35 -17.65 13.95
C THR A 107 18.55 -16.48 14.48
N ARG A 108 18.67 -15.30 13.85
CA ARG A 108 17.88 -14.11 14.17
C ARG A 108 16.79 -13.92 13.12
N LEU A 109 15.54 -13.96 13.56
CA LEU A 109 14.39 -13.50 12.78
C LEU A 109 14.16 -12.02 13.09
N THR A 110 14.34 -11.16 12.09
CA THR A 110 14.03 -9.73 12.18
C THR A 110 12.71 -9.44 11.51
N ILE A 111 11.78 -8.82 12.24
CA ILE A 111 10.43 -8.52 11.80
C ILE A 111 10.23 -7.00 11.92
N GLU A 112 9.95 -6.34 10.80
CA GLU A 112 9.59 -4.93 10.75
C GLU A 112 8.08 -4.78 10.61
N LEU A 113 7.46 -4.11 11.57
CA LEU A 113 6.02 -3.89 11.67
C LEU A 113 5.63 -2.52 11.14
N ALA A 114 4.40 -2.41 10.66
CA ALA A 114 3.75 -1.14 10.41
C ALA A 114 3.46 -0.39 11.72
N ALA A 115 3.32 0.93 11.66
CA ALA A 115 2.99 1.72 12.84
C ALA A 115 1.60 1.31 13.36
N GLY A 116 1.52 0.95 14.64
CA GLY A 116 0.29 0.46 15.27
C GLY A 116 0.00 -1.03 15.07
N ALA A 117 0.86 -1.76 14.35
CA ALA A 117 0.80 -3.21 14.27
C ALA A 117 1.59 -3.84 15.43
N GLU A 118 1.09 -4.96 15.92
CA GLU A 118 1.65 -5.77 16.98
C GLU A 118 1.90 -7.19 16.46
N ALA A 119 2.96 -7.81 16.98
CA ALA A 119 3.27 -9.20 16.70
C ALA A 119 3.31 -9.98 18.02
N ALA A 120 2.68 -11.15 18.00
CA ALA A 120 2.68 -12.13 19.07
C ALA A 120 3.39 -13.40 18.58
N VAL A 121 4.45 -13.79 19.27
CA VAL A 121 5.29 -14.95 18.93
C VAL A 121 4.83 -16.15 19.76
N SER A 122 4.58 -17.29 19.12
CA SER A 122 4.09 -18.53 19.74
C SER A 122 4.93 -19.73 19.30
N ALA A 123 5.42 -20.50 20.28
CA ALA A 123 6.18 -21.72 20.01
C ALA A 123 5.27 -22.80 19.38
N LEU A 124 5.78 -23.49 18.37
CA LEU A 124 5.16 -24.70 17.82
C LEU A 124 6.05 -25.92 18.08
N PRO A 125 5.49 -27.15 18.13
CA PRO A 125 6.29 -28.37 18.31
C PRO A 125 7.38 -28.57 17.25
N ALA A 126 7.19 -28.03 16.05
CA ALA A 126 8.11 -28.12 14.92
C ALA A 126 8.41 -26.74 14.31
N GLY A 127 8.55 -25.72 15.16
CA GLY A 127 8.85 -24.37 14.69
C GLY A 127 8.33 -23.24 15.57
N LEU A 128 7.97 -22.15 14.92
CA LEU A 128 7.48 -20.92 15.53
C LEU A 128 6.38 -20.31 14.65
N GLU A 129 5.31 -19.83 15.26
CA GLU A 129 4.28 -19.01 14.62
C GLU A 129 4.40 -17.57 15.13
N VAL A 130 4.36 -16.60 14.24
CA VAL A 130 4.19 -15.18 14.59
C VAL A 130 2.85 -14.73 14.07
N ARG A 131 1.96 -14.33 14.98
CA ARG A 131 0.64 -13.78 14.66
C ARG A 131 0.70 -12.27 14.68
N PHE A 132 0.05 -11.65 13.70
CA PHE A 132 0.01 -10.21 13.57
C PHE A 132 -1.37 -9.71 13.97
N SER A 133 -1.41 -8.66 14.78
CA SER A 133 -2.61 -8.00 15.26
C SER A 133 -2.38 -6.49 15.28
N GLY A 134 -3.41 -5.69 15.50
CA GLY A 134 -3.26 -4.23 15.36
C GLY A 134 -3.53 -3.77 13.94
N LEU A 135 -4.78 -3.94 13.52
CA LEU A 135 -5.34 -3.28 12.36
C LEU A 135 -5.99 -1.97 12.84
N SER A 136 -5.24 -0.87 12.81
CA SER A 136 -5.59 0.04 11.73
C SER A 136 -4.66 -0.36 10.60
N PRO A 137 -5.15 -0.79 9.43
CA PRO A 137 -4.30 -0.72 8.25
C PRO A 137 -3.82 0.74 8.20
N SER A 138 -2.57 1.00 8.59
CA SER A 138 -1.90 2.17 8.06
C SER A 138 -2.09 1.98 6.56
N PRO A 139 -2.77 2.91 5.86
CA PRO A 139 -2.94 2.75 4.42
C PRO A 139 -1.57 2.41 3.86
N PRO A 140 -1.49 1.49 2.86
CA PRO A 140 -0.23 1.26 2.19
C PRO A 140 0.34 2.65 1.95
N ARG A 141 1.60 2.89 2.36
CA ARG A 141 2.29 4.09 1.91
C ARG A 141 2.55 3.86 0.43
N GLY A 142 1.46 3.90 -0.32
CA GLY A 142 1.45 4.33 -1.67
C GLY A 142 2.18 5.65 -1.71
N GLU A 143 2.81 5.87 -2.84
CA GLU A 143 3.56 7.06 -3.07
C GLU A 143 2.73 8.29 -2.71
N VAL A 144 3.34 9.28 -2.07
CA VAL A 144 2.59 10.39 -1.50
C VAL A 144 2.68 11.58 -2.44
N VAL A 145 1.52 12.09 -2.87
CA VAL A 145 1.46 13.42 -3.47
C VAL A 145 1.38 14.43 -2.32
N SER A 146 2.48 15.15 -2.14
CA SER A 146 2.67 16.12 -1.06
C SER A 146 2.16 17.50 -1.41
N ASP A 147 2.24 17.88 -2.69
CA ASP A 147 1.78 19.18 -3.18
C ASP A 147 1.28 19.10 -4.63
N LEU A 148 0.41 20.05 -4.99
CA LEU A 148 -0.06 20.26 -6.35
C LEU A 148 0.04 21.74 -6.69
N LEU A 149 0.79 22.06 -7.73
CA LEU A 149 0.89 23.40 -8.28
C LEU A 149 0.32 23.44 -9.69
N ALA A 150 -0.67 24.29 -9.92
CA ALA A 150 -1.18 24.60 -11.26
C ALA A 150 -0.56 25.91 -11.73
N VAL A 151 0.24 25.87 -12.79
CA VAL A 151 0.94 27.03 -13.35
C VAL A 151 0.41 27.27 -14.76
N ALA A 152 -0.12 28.46 -15.02
CA ALA A 152 -0.47 28.88 -16.38
C ALA A 152 0.82 29.14 -17.18
N ASP A 153 0.86 28.65 -18.41
CA ASP A 153 1.95 28.86 -19.36
C ASP A 153 1.43 29.48 -20.68
N GLU A 154 2.32 29.84 -21.61
CA GLU A 154 1.96 30.61 -22.82
C GLU A 154 0.92 29.92 -23.75
N GLY A 155 0.55 28.65 -23.51
CA GLY A 155 -0.42 27.93 -24.32
C GLY A 155 -1.38 27.01 -23.55
N GLY A 156 -1.35 27.03 -22.23
CA GLY A 156 -2.04 26.04 -21.41
C GLY A 156 -1.79 26.18 -19.91
N VAL A 157 -1.94 25.07 -19.21
CA VAL A 157 -1.66 24.94 -17.79
C VAL A 157 -0.85 23.67 -17.54
N SER A 158 0.24 23.83 -16.80
CA SER A 158 1.06 22.76 -16.29
C SER A 158 0.65 22.46 -14.84
N VAL A 159 0.15 21.24 -14.62
CA VAL A 159 -0.17 20.72 -13.29
C VAL A 159 1.01 19.88 -12.81
N VAL A 160 1.75 20.42 -11.85
CA VAL A 160 2.93 19.79 -11.25
C VAL A 160 2.51 19.09 -9.95
N LEU A 161 2.81 17.80 -9.85
CA LEU A 161 2.54 16.97 -8.69
C LEU A 161 3.88 16.65 -8.00
N ALA A 162 4.04 17.06 -6.75
CA ALA A 162 5.26 16.85 -5.98
C ALA A 162 5.20 15.57 -5.16
N SER A 163 6.18 14.69 -5.34
CA SER A 163 6.33 13.41 -4.65
C SER A 163 7.80 13.15 -4.28
N GLY A 164 8.03 12.18 -3.39
CA GLY A 164 9.37 11.67 -3.08
C GLY A 164 9.89 10.67 -4.11
N ALA A 165 9.09 10.29 -5.10
CA ALA A 165 9.42 9.31 -6.14
C ALA A 165 8.70 9.64 -7.46
N PRO A 166 8.91 8.84 -8.53
CA PRO A 166 8.22 9.02 -9.81
C PRO A 166 6.77 8.55 -9.80
N LEU A 167 5.84 9.44 -10.15
CA LEU A 167 4.41 9.11 -10.22
C LEU A 167 4.04 8.53 -11.59
N VAL A 168 3.60 7.28 -11.60
CA VAL A 168 3.05 6.61 -12.79
C VAL A 168 1.52 6.68 -12.74
N GLY A 169 0.90 7.04 -13.86
CA GLY A 169 -0.54 7.27 -13.93
C GLY A 169 -1.17 6.90 -15.25
N LYS A 170 -2.50 6.84 -15.23
CA LYS A 170 -3.34 6.66 -16.41
C LYS A 170 -4.12 7.95 -16.67
N THR A 171 -4.10 8.41 -17.91
CA THR A 171 -4.81 9.62 -18.32
C THR A 171 -5.92 9.29 -19.29
N PHE A 172 -7.08 9.94 -19.15
CA PHE A 172 -8.21 9.83 -20.07
C PHE A 172 -9.08 11.09 -20.02
N THR A 173 -10.02 11.21 -20.95
CA THR A 173 -10.95 12.35 -21.04
C THR A 173 -12.39 11.94 -20.80
N LEU A 174 -13.19 12.89 -20.31
CA LEU A 174 -14.64 12.78 -20.20
C LEU A 174 -15.26 13.94 -20.99
N ALA A 175 -16.39 13.72 -21.68
CA ALA A 175 -16.98 14.71 -22.59
C ALA A 175 -18.07 15.60 -21.94
N ASP A 176 -18.79 15.11 -20.94
CA ASP A 176 -19.98 15.77 -20.37
C ASP A 176 -19.86 16.02 -18.86
N PRO A 177 -19.39 17.19 -18.40
CA PRO A 177 -18.68 18.25 -19.16
C PRO A 177 -17.23 17.85 -19.48
N PRO A 178 -16.52 18.58 -20.38
CA PRO A 178 -15.18 18.22 -20.82
C PRO A 178 -14.17 18.26 -19.67
N ARG A 179 -13.48 17.13 -19.42
CA ARG A 179 -12.50 16.98 -18.35
C ARG A 179 -11.32 16.11 -18.79
N VAL A 180 -10.13 16.44 -18.33
CA VAL A 180 -8.97 15.53 -18.35
C VAL A 180 -8.80 14.93 -16.97
N VAL A 181 -8.68 13.62 -16.90
CA VAL A 181 -8.55 12.86 -15.65
C VAL A 181 -7.21 12.13 -15.66
N LEU A 182 -6.50 12.22 -14.54
CA LEU A 182 -5.28 11.48 -14.25
C LEU A 182 -5.51 10.63 -13.00
N ASP A 183 -5.44 9.32 -13.15
CA ASP A 183 -5.49 8.35 -12.07
C ASP A 183 -4.09 7.85 -11.72
N LEU A 184 -3.74 7.95 -10.45
CA LEU A 184 -2.47 7.53 -9.87
C LEU A 184 -2.73 6.36 -8.92
N PRO A 185 -2.59 5.11 -9.40
CA PRO A 185 -2.80 3.92 -8.58
C PRO A 185 -1.65 3.73 -7.59
N GLY A 186 -1.98 3.27 -6.39
CA GLY A 186 -1.00 3.09 -5.32
C GLY A 186 -0.47 4.43 -4.78
N VAL A 187 -1.26 5.50 -4.83
CA VAL A 187 -0.86 6.85 -4.40
C VAL A 187 -1.80 7.36 -3.31
N VAL A 188 -1.25 8.09 -2.33
CA VAL A 188 -1.99 8.71 -1.22
C VAL A 188 -1.95 10.23 -1.35
N ASN A 189 -3.11 10.87 -1.30
CA ASN A 189 -3.22 12.32 -1.37
C ASN A 189 -2.94 12.98 0.00
N GLN A 190 -1.87 13.77 0.09
CA GLN A 190 -1.58 14.63 1.26
C GLN A 190 -1.65 16.13 0.93
N VAL A 191 -2.12 16.50 -0.27
CA VAL A 191 -2.26 17.89 -0.68
C VAL A 191 -3.32 18.58 0.18
N LYS A 192 -2.92 19.70 0.81
CA LYS A 192 -3.81 20.48 1.71
C LYS A 192 -4.95 21.15 0.94
N ARG A 193 -4.64 21.73 -0.23
CA ARG A 193 -5.61 22.38 -1.10
C ARG A 193 -6.08 21.38 -2.15
N ARG A 194 -7.38 21.05 -2.14
CA ARG A 194 -7.95 20.06 -3.08
C ARG A 194 -8.44 20.67 -4.39
N VAL A 195 -8.64 21.98 -4.43
CA VAL A 195 -9.17 22.70 -5.59
C VAL A 195 -8.31 23.93 -5.86
N HIS A 196 -7.82 24.03 -7.08
CA HIS A 196 -6.99 25.11 -7.57
C HIS A 196 -7.76 25.80 -8.70
N PRO A 197 -8.38 26.97 -8.45
CA PRO A 197 -8.98 27.76 -9.52
C PRO A 197 -7.86 28.25 -10.45
N VAL A 198 -8.08 28.15 -11.76
CA VAL A 198 -7.09 28.56 -12.76
C VAL A 198 -7.68 29.62 -13.68
N GLU A 199 -8.88 29.39 -14.21
CA GLU A 199 -9.63 30.33 -15.06
C GLU A 199 -8.80 30.92 -16.21
N ALA A 200 -7.95 30.09 -16.82
CA ALA A 200 -7.03 30.50 -17.88
C ALA A 200 -6.92 29.41 -18.96
N ALA A 201 -6.65 29.82 -20.20
CA ALA A 201 -6.39 28.93 -21.34
C ALA A 201 -7.48 27.87 -21.62
N GLY A 202 -8.74 28.13 -21.26
CA GLY A 202 -9.86 27.18 -21.42
C GLY A 202 -9.94 26.12 -20.31
N ILE A 203 -9.25 26.35 -19.18
CA ILE A 203 -9.23 25.49 -18.00
C ILE A 203 -9.88 26.24 -16.85
N GLN A 204 -10.95 25.68 -16.29
CA GLN A 204 -11.70 26.28 -15.19
C GLN A 204 -10.95 26.11 -13.87
N ARG A 205 -10.63 24.86 -13.53
CA ARG A 205 -10.03 24.49 -12.23
C ARG A 205 -9.38 23.13 -12.28
N VAL A 206 -8.44 22.90 -11.37
CA VAL A 206 -7.82 21.59 -11.11
C VAL A 206 -8.27 21.08 -9.76
N ARG A 207 -8.71 19.83 -9.70
CA ARG A 207 -9.17 19.15 -8.49
C ARG A 207 -8.29 17.93 -8.23
N ILE A 208 -7.98 17.67 -6.96
CA ILE A 208 -7.30 16.46 -6.53
C ILE A 208 -8.06 15.82 -5.36
N ALA A 209 -8.29 14.52 -5.44
CA ALA A 209 -8.96 13.75 -4.39
C ALA A 209 -8.40 12.33 -4.28
N GLN A 210 -8.57 11.72 -3.11
CA GLN A 210 -8.43 10.28 -2.97
C GLN A 210 -9.68 9.64 -3.60
N PHE A 211 -9.51 8.96 -4.74
CA PHE A 211 -10.60 8.35 -5.49
C PHE A 211 -11.02 6.99 -4.93
N ALA A 212 -10.05 6.16 -4.58
CA ALA A 212 -10.27 4.87 -3.92
C ALA A 212 -9.27 4.70 -2.77
N THR A 213 -9.65 3.94 -1.75
CA THR A 213 -8.80 3.54 -0.63
C THR A 213 -8.62 2.02 -0.54
N GLU A 214 -9.54 1.25 -1.15
CA GLU A 214 -9.55 -0.21 -1.15
C GLU A 214 -9.82 -0.72 -2.58
N PRO A 215 -9.25 -1.87 -2.99
CA PRO A 215 -8.22 -2.65 -2.27
C PRO A 215 -6.85 -1.97 -2.23
N ALA A 216 -6.62 -0.93 -3.05
CA ALA A 216 -5.43 -0.11 -3.05
C ALA A 216 -5.79 1.38 -3.23
N PRO A 217 -5.01 2.32 -2.68
CA PRO A 217 -5.31 3.74 -2.77
C PRO A 217 -5.09 4.26 -4.19
N VAL A 218 -6.02 5.07 -4.70
CA VAL A 218 -5.92 5.74 -6.00
C VAL A 218 -6.14 7.23 -5.80
N VAL A 219 -5.21 8.08 -6.24
CA VAL A 219 -5.43 9.53 -6.34
C VAL A 219 -5.97 9.85 -7.72
N ARG A 220 -7.00 10.68 -7.79
CA ARG A 220 -7.53 11.21 -9.05
C ARG A 220 -7.35 12.71 -9.10
N VAL A 221 -6.66 13.17 -10.14
CA VAL A 221 -6.56 14.57 -10.51
C VAL A 221 -7.53 14.82 -11.66
N VAL A 222 -8.38 15.84 -11.54
CA VAL A 222 -9.36 16.21 -12.56
C VAL A 222 -9.13 17.66 -12.94
N VAL A 223 -8.88 17.89 -14.23
CA VAL A 223 -8.80 19.21 -14.82
C VAL A 223 -10.13 19.50 -15.52
N ASP A 224 -10.90 20.43 -14.98
CA ASP A 224 -12.18 20.84 -15.55
C ASP A 224 -11.94 21.85 -16.68
N LEU A 225 -12.44 21.55 -17.88
CA LEU A 225 -12.21 22.34 -19.08
C LEU A 225 -13.47 23.07 -19.53
N GLU A 226 -13.31 24.15 -20.29
CA GLU A 226 -14.40 24.81 -21.01
C GLU A 226 -14.67 24.16 -22.36
N ARG A 227 -13.64 23.56 -22.95
CA ARG A 227 -13.65 22.86 -24.24
C ARG A 227 -12.63 21.72 -24.21
N PRO A 228 -12.77 20.67 -25.04
CA PRO A 228 -11.75 19.65 -25.16
C PRO A 228 -10.38 20.27 -25.51
N LEU A 229 -9.34 19.93 -24.75
CA LEU A 229 -7.97 20.40 -24.96
C LEU A 229 -7.02 19.20 -25.00
N PRO A 230 -5.95 19.25 -25.83
CA PRO A 230 -4.90 18.25 -25.81
C PRO A 230 -4.17 18.23 -24.46
N TYR A 231 -3.65 17.07 -24.07
CA TYR A 231 -2.90 16.89 -22.84
C TYR A 231 -1.72 15.94 -23.02
N ASP A 232 -0.70 16.11 -22.17
CA ASP A 232 0.53 15.31 -22.14
C ASP A 232 0.89 15.03 -20.69
N PHE A 233 1.26 13.79 -20.39
CA PHE A 233 1.63 13.34 -19.05
C PHE A 233 3.08 12.87 -19.05
N THR A 234 3.90 13.51 -18.23
CA THR A 234 5.32 13.18 -18.06
C THR A 234 5.59 12.82 -16.61
N THR A 235 6.11 11.62 -16.38
CA THR A 235 6.65 11.22 -15.07
C THR A 235 8.02 11.87 -14.84
N LEU A 236 8.26 12.36 -13.62
CA LEU A 236 9.54 12.95 -13.19
C LEU A 236 10.16 12.11 -12.08
N GLU A 237 11.45 12.28 -11.76
CA GLU A 237 12.07 11.55 -10.64
C GLU A 237 11.43 11.84 -9.27
N THR A 238 10.86 13.03 -9.11
CA THR A 238 10.26 13.55 -7.87
C THR A 238 8.78 13.90 -8.05
N GLY A 239 8.10 13.19 -8.97
CA GLY A 239 6.66 13.30 -9.13
C GLY A 239 6.20 13.13 -10.58
N ALA A 240 5.32 14.01 -11.03
CA ALA A 240 4.86 14.03 -12.41
C ALA A 240 4.31 15.41 -12.81
N VAL A 241 4.19 15.63 -14.11
CA VAL A 241 3.60 16.83 -14.70
C VAL A 241 2.55 16.42 -15.71
N LEU A 242 1.35 16.98 -15.56
CA LEU A 242 0.29 16.93 -16.56
C LEU A 242 0.17 18.29 -17.23
N ARG A 243 0.49 18.37 -18.52
CA ARG A 243 0.32 19.58 -19.32
C ARG A 243 -1.00 19.50 -20.06
N VAL A 244 -1.79 20.56 -20.02
CA VAL A 244 -3.07 20.66 -20.74
C VAL A 244 -3.08 21.96 -21.54
N GLY A 245 -3.27 21.88 -22.86
CA GLY A 245 -3.23 23.04 -23.76
C GLY A 245 -2.41 22.80 -25.01
N THR A 246 -2.26 23.82 -25.87
CA THR A 246 -1.84 23.72 -27.28
C THR A 246 -0.43 23.17 -27.52
N LYS A 247 0.37 22.99 -26.47
CA LYS A 247 1.73 22.41 -26.53
C LYS A 247 1.78 20.92 -26.17
N ALA A 248 0.66 20.32 -25.74
CA ALA A 248 0.60 18.90 -25.47
C ALA A 248 0.54 18.08 -26.76
N THR A 249 1.55 17.25 -27.00
CA THR A 249 1.56 16.28 -28.10
C THR A 249 1.02 14.96 -27.55
N HIS A 250 -0.09 14.46 -28.12
CA HIS A 250 -0.76 13.25 -27.66
C HIS A 250 0.20 12.05 -27.68
N SER A 251 0.33 11.33 -26.55
CA SER A 251 0.84 9.96 -26.53
C SER A 251 -0.26 9.03 -26.03
N GLU A 252 -1.19 8.76 -26.94
CA GLU A 252 -2.18 7.68 -26.85
C GLU A 252 -1.45 6.35 -27.12
N SER A 253 -1.19 5.58 -26.07
CA SER A 253 -0.77 4.18 -26.19
C SER A 253 -1.92 3.28 -25.76
N ALA A 254 -2.71 2.89 -26.76
CA ALA A 254 -3.50 1.66 -26.88
C ALA A 254 -4.50 1.30 -25.77
N GLU A 255 -5.75 1.76 -25.92
CA GLU A 255 -6.94 0.88 -25.81
C GLU A 255 -8.17 1.50 -26.49
N VAL A 256 -8.12 1.66 -27.81
CA VAL A 256 -9.33 1.68 -28.64
C VAL A 256 -9.70 0.23 -28.90
N ALA A 257 -10.32 -0.41 -27.90
CA ALA A 257 -11.04 -1.65 -28.09
C ALA A 257 -12.41 -1.30 -28.71
N THR A 258 -12.46 -1.34 -30.03
CA THR A 258 -13.61 -1.78 -30.86
C THR A 258 -14.97 -1.83 -30.14
N ALA A 259 -15.68 -0.69 -30.11
CA ALA A 259 -17.13 -0.70 -30.10
C ALA A 259 -17.59 -0.91 -31.55
N THR A 260 -17.81 -2.17 -31.91
CA THR A 260 -18.39 -2.58 -33.18
C THR A 260 -19.70 -1.83 -33.39
N ALA A 261 -19.80 -1.16 -34.53
CA ALA A 261 -21.04 -0.67 -35.09
C ALA A 261 -22.07 -1.80 -35.13
N GLN A 262 -23.08 -1.72 -34.26
CA GLN A 262 -24.32 -2.46 -34.44
C GLN A 262 -25.36 -1.47 -34.93
N GLN A 263 -25.62 -1.57 -36.23
CA GLN A 263 -26.56 -0.78 -37.00
C GLN A 263 -27.93 -0.69 -36.30
N ALA A 264 -28.45 0.53 -36.23
CA ALA A 264 -29.87 0.78 -36.10
C ALA A 264 -30.59 0.32 -37.38
N PRO A 265 -31.68 -0.45 -37.28
CA PRO A 265 -32.75 -0.41 -38.26
C PRO A 265 -33.74 0.68 -37.86
N ASP A 266 -33.83 1.67 -38.73
CA ASP A 266 -35.03 2.44 -39.11
C ASP A 266 -36.15 2.59 -38.06
N ALA A 267 -36.32 3.83 -37.61
CA ALA A 267 -37.55 4.29 -36.99
C ALA A 267 -38.56 4.64 -38.10
N THR A 268 -39.72 3.98 -38.10
CA THR A 268 -40.95 4.52 -38.70
C THR A 268 -41.92 4.91 -37.56
N PRO A 269 -42.63 6.06 -37.64
CA PRO A 269 -43.11 6.81 -36.48
C PRO A 269 -44.44 6.28 -35.88
N PRO A 270 -44.85 6.77 -34.69
CA PRO A 270 -46.03 6.28 -33.99
C PRO A 270 -47.32 6.95 -34.52
N ALA A 271 -48.37 6.16 -34.66
CA ALA A 271 -49.75 6.65 -34.78
C ALA A 271 -50.59 6.11 -33.62
N ARG A 272 -51.37 7.03 -33.07
CA ARG A 272 -52.23 7.00 -31.89
C ARG A 272 -53.52 6.19 -32.14
N GLU A 273 -54.30 6.02 -31.06
CA GLU A 273 -55.71 5.60 -31.00
C GLU A 273 -55.98 4.09 -31.13
N ALA A 274 -56.90 3.45 -30.42
CA ALA A 274 -57.83 3.79 -29.35
C ALA A 274 -58.55 2.49 -28.92
N VAL A 275 -58.77 2.31 -27.61
CA VAL A 275 -60.05 1.89 -26.97
C VAL A 275 -60.67 0.49 -27.24
N ALA A 276 -61.24 -0.02 -26.15
CA ALA A 276 -62.26 -1.07 -25.98
C ALA A 276 -61.75 -2.52 -25.95
N GLU A 277 -61.74 -3.20 -24.80
CA GLU A 277 -62.92 -3.69 -24.05
C GLU A 277 -63.70 -4.75 -24.83
N VAL A 278 -63.45 -6.03 -24.53
CA VAL A 278 -64.45 -7.10 -24.68
C VAL A 278 -64.27 -8.09 -23.52
N ALA A 279 -65.39 -8.31 -22.83
CA ALA A 279 -65.61 -9.13 -21.64
C ALA A 279 -65.72 -10.66 -21.98
N PRO A 280 -65.96 -11.54 -20.99
CA PRO A 280 -65.54 -12.96 -21.00
C PRO A 280 -66.49 -13.93 -21.73
N PRO A 281 -66.10 -15.22 -21.90
CA PRO A 281 -66.94 -16.22 -22.55
C PRO A 281 -67.89 -16.94 -21.58
N ALA A 282 -69.15 -17.12 -21.99
CA ALA A 282 -70.09 -18.20 -21.62
C ALA A 282 -71.41 -17.99 -22.41
N PRO A 283 -72.26 -19.01 -22.64
CA PRO A 283 -72.28 -20.37 -22.08
C PRO A 283 -71.81 -21.49 -23.01
#